data_AF-A0A1R1AZH5-F1
#
_entry.id   AF-A0A1R1AZH5-F1
#
_cell.length_a   1.000
_cell.length_b   1.000
_cell.length_c   1.000
_cell.angle_alpha   90.00
_cell.angle_beta   90.00
_cell.angle_gamma   90.00
#
_symmetry.space_group_name_H-M   'P 1'
#
loop_
_entity.id
_entity.type
_entity.pdbx_description
1 polymer ?
#
loop_
_entity_poly.entity_id
_entity_poly.type
_entity_poly.pdbx_seq_one_letter_code
_entity_poly.pdbx_strand_id
1 'polypeptide(L)'
;MKIVKFRSLSLFALTSVLLAASLIWNSEQAAANDAEDYSVMAAGTPITDVLVHKGKAYVPLKSLADAMGYEISYTLKQELDNFHQYDLKAANSPAVSIWGNDKWGYTIVRRATQEMSVNDIDIYKPAKLCPEESDHCKLDERKYEGPLFIKKTLYVPVRDMATALNLKLTVTQTQKGRSIHLSKR
;
A
#
# COMPACT_ATOMS: atom_id res chain seq x y z
N MET A 1 41.18 60.84 12.96
CA MET A 1 40.30 60.84 11.77
C MET A 1 40.44 59.51 11.02
N LYS A 2 39.45 58.60 11.12
CA LYS A 2 39.26 57.44 10.23
C LYS A 2 37.76 57.13 10.18
N ILE A 3 37.12 57.51 9.07
CA ILE A 3 35.72 57.22 8.76
C ILE A 3 35.70 55.83 8.12
N VAL A 4 35.13 54.84 8.79
CA VAL A 4 34.89 53.51 8.21
C VAL A 4 33.50 53.51 7.60
N LYS A 5 33.44 53.56 6.27
CA LYS A 5 32.22 53.38 5.46
C LYS A 5 31.73 51.94 5.62
N PHE A 6 30.66 51.71 6.37
CA PHE A 6 29.89 50.47 6.27
C PHE A 6 28.99 50.54 5.04
N ARG A 7 29.47 49.88 3.98
CA ARG A 7 28.83 49.73 2.68
C ARG A 7 27.55 48.90 2.78
N SER A 8 26.59 49.30 1.96
CA SER A 8 25.27 48.75 1.68
C SER A 8 25.25 47.30 1.16
N LEU A 9 25.68 46.33 1.98
CA LEU A 9 25.66 44.90 1.63
C LEU A 9 24.49 44.12 2.24
N SER A 10 23.64 44.77 3.05
CA SER A 10 22.66 44.05 3.88
C SER A 10 21.28 43.82 3.25
N LEU A 11 20.94 44.45 2.11
CA LEU A 11 19.61 44.28 1.49
C LEU A 11 19.57 43.12 0.48
N PHE A 12 20.64 42.92 -0.31
CA PHE A 12 20.67 41.89 -1.35
C PHE A 12 20.75 40.47 -0.79
N ALA A 13 21.46 40.27 0.32
CA ALA A 13 21.54 38.96 0.97
C ALA A 13 20.20 38.55 1.59
N LEU A 14 19.44 39.50 2.14
CA LEU A 14 18.15 39.24 2.77
C LEU A 14 17.07 38.87 1.73
N THR A 15 17.04 39.56 0.58
CA THR A 15 16.10 39.24 -0.50
C THR A 15 16.41 37.90 -1.16
N SER A 16 17.68 37.52 -1.32
CA SER A 16 18.04 36.21 -1.87
C SER A 16 17.61 35.03 -0.99
N VAL A 17 17.67 35.17 0.34
CA VAL A 17 17.22 34.11 1.27
C VAL A 17 15.70 33.98 1.28
N LEU A 18 14.96 35.10 1.21
CA LEU A 18 13.50 35.09 1.13
C LEU A 18 12.98 34.50 -0.19
N LEU A 19 13.65 34.78 -1.32
CA LEU A 19 13.33 34.16 -2.61
C LEU A 19 13.57 32.66 -2.61
N ALA A 20 14.70 32.19 -2.06
CA ALA A 20 14.98 30.76 -1.94
C ALA A 20 13.96 30.05 -1.04
N ALA A 21 13.59 30.65 0.10
CA ALA A 21 12.57 30.11 0.99
C ALA A 21 11.19 30.03 0.31
N SER A 22 10.80 31.03 -0.49
CA SER A 22 9.54 31.03 -1.24
C SER A 22 9.49 29.98 -2.36
N LEU A 23 10.63 29.69 -3.00
CA LEU A 23 10.73 28.66 -4.03
C LEU A 23 10.65 27.25 -3.44
N ILE A 24 11.28 27.03 -2.29
CA ILE A 24 11.22 25.76 -1.55
C ILE A 24 9.78 25.51 -1.07
N TRP A 25 9.12 26.53 -0.49
CA TRP A 25 7.74 26.41 0.01
C TRP A 25 6.73 26.10 -1.11
N ASN A 26 6.87 26.77 -2.26
CA ASN A 26 6.03 26.51 -3.43
C ASN A 26 6.29 25.13 -4.06
N SER A 27 7.53 24.63 -4.00
CA SER A 27 7.87 23.28 -4.49
C SER A 27 7.31 22.16 -3.59
N GLU A 28 7.31 22.36 -2.27
CA GLU A 28 6.71 21.42 -1.32
C GLU A 28 5.17 21.42 -1.41
N GLN A 29 4.55 22.57 -1.66
CA GLN A 29 3.10 22.66 -1.90
C GLN A 29 2.66 22.10 -3.25
N ALA A 30 3.51 22.20 -4.29
CA ALA A 30 3.27 21.51 -5.56
C ALA A 30 3.39 19.98 -5.40
N ALA A 31 4.37 19.49 -4.63
CA ALA A 31 4.50 18.06 -4.34
C ALA A 31 3.39 17.51 -3.43
N ALA A 32 2.82 18.32 -2.55
CA ALA A 32 1.69 17.95 -1.70
C ALA A 32 0.35 17.90 -2.45
N ASN A 33 0.19 18.67 -3.53
CA ASN A 33 -1.00 18.64 -4.40
C ASN A 33 -1.00 17.50 -5.43
N ASP A 34 0.13 16.79 -5.59
CA ASP A 34 0.26 15.63 -6.50
C ASP A 34 0.02 14.28 -5.80
N ALA A 35 -0.48 14.29 -4.55
CA ALA A 35 -1.02 13.08 -3.95
C ALA A 35 -2.26 12.67 -4.75
N GLU A 36 -2.11 11.73 -5.69
CA GLU A 36 -3.20 11.15 -6.46
C GLU A 36 -4.32 10.69 -5.50
N ASP A 37 -5.43 11.40 -5.47
CA ASP A 37 -6.61 10.98 -4.71
C ASP A 37 -7.19 9.72 -5.38
N TYR A 38 -7.25 8.62 -4.64
CA TYR A 38 -7.88 7.38 -5.09
C TYR A 38 -9.22 7.18 -4.40
N SER A 39 -10.29 7.03 -5.19
CA SER A 39 -11.57 6.50 -4.70
C SER A 39 -11.71 5.05 -5.11
N VAL A 40 -12.13 4.17 -4.20
CA VAL A 40 -12.32 2.75 -4.48
C VAL A 40 -13.79 2.36 -4.26
N MET A 41 -14.39 1.71 -5.25
CA MET A 41 -15.71 1.11 -5.17
C MET A 41 -15.61 -0.40 -5.38
N ALA A 42 -16.22 -1.19 -4.49
CA ALA A 42 -16.29 -2.64 -4.59
C ALA A 42 -17.75 -3.09 -4.63
N ALA A 43 -18.17 -3.74 -5.71
CA ALA A 43 -19.54 -4.17 -5.94
C ALA A 43 -20.60 -3.06 -5.71
N GLY A 44 -20.30 -1.82 -6.11
CA GLY A 44 -21.19 -0.66 -5.91
C GLY A 44 -21.11 -0.03 -4.51
N THR A 45 -20.33 -0.59 -3.60
CA THR A 45 -20.10 -0.04 -2.26
C THR A 45 -18.83 0.82 -2.24
N PRO A 46 -18.88 2.09 -1.81
CA PRO A 46 -17.68 2.89 -1.62
C PRO A 46 -16.86 2.34 -0.44
N ILE A 47 -15.56 2.15 -0.65
CA ILE A 47 -14.63 1.73 0.40
C ILE A 47 -14.01 2.99 1.02
N THR A 48 -14.15 3.13 2.34
CA THR A 48 -13.51 4.20 3.10
C THR A 48 -12.06 3.86 3.44
N ASP A 49 -11.30 4.87 3.88
CA ASP A 49 -9.93 4.71 4.38
C ASP A 49 -8.96 4.15 3.31
N VAL A 50 -9.09 4.61 2.07
CA VAL A 50 -8.15 4.29 1.00
C VAL A 50 -6.79 4.91 1.34
N LEU A 51 -5.75 4.08 1.40
CA LEU A 51 -4.37 4.51 1.61
C LEU A 51 -3.62 4.49 0.27
N VAL A 52 -2.87 5.54 0.00
CA VAL A 52 -1.94 5.57 -1.13
C VAL A 52 -0.53 5.35 -0.60
N HIS A 53 0.14 4.30 -1.08
CA HIS A 53 1.52 4.00 -0.71
C HIS A 53 2.31 3.56 -1.94
N LYS A 54 3.45 4.21 -2.20
CA LYS A 54 4.29 3.95 -3.39
C LYS A 54 3.49 3.92 -4.71
N GLY A 55 2.55 4.85 -4.88
CA GLY A 55 1.71 4.95 -6.09
C GLY A 55 0.66 3.84 -6.25
N LYS A 56 0.43 3.01 -5.23
CA LYS A 56 -0.60 1.98 -5.19
C LYS A 56 -1.70 2.35 -4.20
N ALA A 57 -2.94 2.04 -4.56
CA ALA A 57 -4.08 2.13 -3.67
C ALA A 57 -4.21 0.86 -2.81
N TYR A 58 -4.39 1.05 -1.52
CA TYR A 58 -4.62 0.02 -0.52
C TYR A 58 -5.94 0.27 0.18
N VAL A 59 -6.64 -0.81 0.52
CA VAL A 59 -7.92 -0.75 1.23
C VAL A 59 -7.92 -1.68 2.43
N PRO A 60 -8.72 -1.42 3.48
CA PRO A 60 -8.90 -2.38 4.57
C PRO A 60 -9.42 -3.72 4.03
N LEU A 61 -8.73 -4.82 4.35
CA LEU A 61 -9.11 -6.16 3.90
C LEU A 61 -10.55 -6.51 4.29
N LYS A 62 -10.94 -6.16 5.52
CA LYS A 62 -12.30 -6.39 6.03
C LYS A 62 -13.35 -5.69 5.17
N SER A 63 -13.18 -4.39 4.92
CA SER A 63 -14.12 -3.61 4.11
C SER A 63 -14.23 -4.16 2.68
N LEU A 64 -13.10 -4.57 2.09
CA LEU A 64 -13.11 -5.18 0.76
C LEU A 64 -13.84 -6.53 0.74
N ALA A 65 -13.57 -7.40 1.71
CA ALA A 65 -14.21 -8.70 1.80
C ALA A 65 -15.72 -8.57 2.04
N ASP A 66 -16.12 -7.72 2.99
CA ASP A 66 -17.52 -7.44 3.31
C ASP A 66 -18.25 -6.94 2.04
N ALA A 67 -17.68 -5.98 1.30
CA ALA A 67 -18.27 -5.46 0.07
C ALA A 67 -18.37 -6.51 -1.06
N MET A 68 -17.43 -7.45 -1.13
CA MET A 68 -17.40 -8.49 -2.17
C MET A 68 -18.19 -9.75 -1.79
N GLY A 69 -18.71 -9.83 -0.55
CA GLY A 69 -19.45 -10.98 -0.03
C GLY A 69 -18.56 -12.16 0.34
N TYR A 70 -17.36 -11.88 0.86
CA TYR A 70 -16.43 -12.87 1.39
C TYR A 70 -16.50 -12.92 2.92
N GLU A 71 -16.50 -14.11 3.47
CA GLU A 71 -16.24 -14.34 4.89
C GLU A 71 -14.74 -14.31 5.14
N ILE A 72 -14.31 -13.68 6.24
CA ILE A 72 -12.92 -13.69 6.69
C ILE A 72 -12.81 -14.50 7.97
N SER A 73 -11.90 -15.47 8.00
CA SER A 73 -11.37 -16.03 9.24
C SER A 73 -9.97 -15.47 9.52
N TYR A 74 -9.69 -15.18 10.79
CA TYR A 74 -8.37 -14.71 11.24
C TYR A 74 -7.79 -15.70 12.25
N THR A 75 -6.51 -16.01 12.10
CA THR A 75 -5.73 -16.81 13.06
C THR A 75 -4.38 -16.13 13.30
N LEU A 76 -3.98 -16.04 14.57
CA LEU A 76 -2.61 -15.69 14.95
C LEU A 76 -1.85 -16.97 15.25
N LYS A 77 -0.91 -17.34 14.37
CA LYS A 77 -0.03 -18.48 14.56
C LYS A 77 1.17 -18.06 15.40
N GLN A 78 1.29 -18.66 16.58
CA GLN A 78 2.41 -18.43 17.49
C GLN A 78 3.53 -19.42 17.13
N GLU A 79 4.54 -18.93 16.42
CA GLU A 79 5.76 -19.68 16.12
C GLU A 79 6.97 -18.92 16.69
N LEU A 80 8.16 -19.05 16.10
CA LEU A 80 9.33 -18.26 16.48
C LEU A 80 9.08 -16.75 16.32
N ASP A 81 8.35 -16.37 15.27
CA ASP A 81 7.73 -15.07 15.12
C ASP A 81 6.20 -15.28 15.05
N ASN A 82 5.40 -14.32 15.52
CA ASN A 82 3.95 -14.40 15.39
C ASN A 82 3.53 -14.12 13.94
N PHE A 83 2.76 -15.01 13.32
CA PHE A 83 2.24 -14.83 11.96
C PHE A 83 0.74 -14.62 11.98
N HIS A 84 0.30 -13.57 11.31
CA HIS A 84 -1.11 -13.34 11.02
C HIS A 84 -1.49 -14.20 9.81
N GLN A 85 -2.65 -14.84 9.86
CA GLN A 85 -3.25 -15.51 8.73
C GLN A 85 -4.71 -15.06 8.61
N TYR A 86 -5.08 -14.58 7.43
CA TYR A 86 -6.43 -14.21 7.03
C TYR A 86 -6.84 -15.10 5.87
N ASP A 87 -7.92 -15.85 6.03
CA ASP A 87 -8.47 -16.67 4.96
C ASP A 87 -9.84 -16.15 4.56
N LEU A 88 -10.00 -15.93 3.26
CA LEU A 88 -11.20 -15.39 2.62
C LEU A 88 -11.90 -16.52 1.87
N LYS A 89 -13.18 -16.73 2.17
CA LYS A 89 -14.02 -17.74 1.50
C LYS A 89 -15.35 -17.14 1.05
N ALA A 90 -15.84 -17.60 -0.10
CA ALA A 90 -17.17 -17.32 -0.61
C ALA A 90 -17.65 -18.52 -1.43
N ALA A 91 -18.96 -18.81 -1.40
CA ALA A 91 -19.51 -20.05 -1.96
C ALA A 91 -19.14 -20.33 -3.43
N ASN A 92 -19.05 -19.27 -4.25
CA ASN A 92 -18.80 -19.37 -5.70
C ASN A 92 -17.63 -18.50 -6.14
N SER A 93 -16.60 -18.34 -5.30
CA SER A 93 -15.44 -17.54 -5.66
C SER A 93 -14.15 -18.15 -5.10
N PRO A 94 -12.98 -17.87 -5.72
CA PRO A 94 -11.72 -18.45 -5.28
C PRO A 94 -11.46 -18.13 -3.81
N ALA A 95 -11.00 -19.12 -3.05
CA ALA A 95 -10.50 -18.89 -1.71
C ALA A 95 -9.15 -18.17 -1.78
N VAL A 96 -8.91 -17.25 -0.85
CA VAL A 96 -7.67 -16.46 -0.80
C VAL A 96 -7.11 -16.49 0.62
N SER A 97 -5.82 -16.74 0.75
CA SER A 97 -5.10 -16.71 2.03
C SER A 97 -4.08 -15.58 2.00
N ILE A 98 -4.08 -14.75 3.03
CA ILE A 98 -3.08 -13.70 3.25
C ILE A 98 -2.39 -13.99 4.57
N TRP A 99 -1.09 -14.20 4.53
CA TRP A 99 -0.35 -14.58 5.72
C TRP A 99 1.03 -13.93 5.79
N GLY A 100 1.47 -13.61 6.99
CA GLY A 100 2.71 -12.86 7.19
C GLY A 100 2.76 -12.11 8.51
N ASN A 101 3.77 -11.27 8.65
CA ASN A 101 3.93 -10.31 9.74
C ASN A 101 4.84 -9.17 9.29
N ASP A 102 5.04 -8.19 10.16
CA ASP A 102 5.84 -7.00 9.84
C ASP A 102 7.31 -7.31 9.50
N LYS A 103 7.88 -8.38 10.08
CA LYS A 103 9.28 -8.78 9.88
C LYS A 103 9.49 -9.54 8.57
N TRP A 104 8.51 -10.34 8.17
CA TRP A 104 8.60 -11.21 7.00
C TRP A 104 7.81 -10.67 5.79
N GLY A 105 7.00 -9.63 5.97
CA GLY A 105 6.03 -9.20 4.97
C GLY A 105 4.89 -10.20 4.84
N TYR A 106 3.86 -9.78 4.10
CA TYR A 106 2.65 -10.56 3.87
C TYR A 106 2.63 -11.13 2.46
N THR A 107 2.28 -12.41 2.36
CA THR A 107 2.06 -13.14 1.10
C THR A 107 0.57 -13.18 0.81
N ILE A 108 0.18 -13.04 -0.46
CA ILE A 108 -1.20 -13.21 -0.93
C ILE A 108 -1.24 -14.44 -1.84
N VAL A 109 -2.04 -15.43 -1.49
CA VAL A 109 -2.16 -16.69 -2.21
C VAL A 109 -3.61 -16.91 -2.61
N ARG A 110 -3.87 -17.15 -3.90
CA ARG A 110 -5.15 -17.67 -4.36
C ARG A 110 -5.11 -19.19 -4.29
N ARG A 111 -6.06 -19.76 -3.56
CA ARG A 111 -6.12 -21.18 -3.24
C ARG A 111 -6.90 -21.95 -4.30
N ALA A 112 -6.37 -23.09 -4.72
CA ALA A 112 -7.08 -23.99 -5.62
C ALA A 112 -8.17 -24.80 -4.88
N THR A 113 -7.92 -25.14 -3.62
CA THR A 113 -8.85 -25.83 -2.73
C THR A 113 -8.83 -25.17 -1.34
N GLN A 114 -9.56 -25.72 -0.36
CA GLN A 114 -9.49 -25.20 1.01
C GLN A 114 -8.14 -25.52 1.70
N GLU A 115 -7.43 -26.54 1.22
CA GLU A 115 -6.14 -26.97 1.74
C GLU A 115 -4.99 -26.44 0.90
N MET A 116 -3.75 -26.55 1.40
CA MET A 116 -2.57 -26.15 0.63
C MET A 116 -2.44 -27.07 -0.57
N SER A 117 -2.32 -26.49 -1.76
CA SER A 117 -2.17 -27.24 -2.99
C SER A 117 -0.97 -26.74 -3.78
N VAL A 118 -0.32 -27.65 -4.51
CA VAL A 118 0.66 -27.29 -5.54
C VAL A 118 0.07 -26.41 -6.65
N ASN A 119 -1.26 -26.40 -6.76
CA ASN A 119 -2.00 -25.58 -7.71
C ASN A 119 -2.37 -24.19 -7.14
N ASP A 120 -1.96 -23.88 -5.91
CA ASP A 120 -2.11 -22.54 -5.35
C ASP A 120 -1.28 -21.54 -6.15
N ILE A 121 -1.79 -20.32 -6.26
CA ILE A 121 -1.18 -19.27 -7.07
C ILE A 121 -0.74 -18.15 -6.15
N ASP A 122 0.57 -17.96 -6.04
CA ASP A 122 1.17 -16.81 -5.38
C ASP A 122 0.84 -15.55 -6.19
N ILE A 123 -0.07 -14.73 -5.66
CA ILE A 123 -0.43 -13.44 -6.25
C ILE A 123 0.62 -12.39 -5.88
N TYR A 124 1.10 -12.45 -4.65
CA TYR A 124 2.18 -11.61 -4.16
C TYR A 124 3.04 -12.38 -3.18
N LYS A 125 4.36 -12.36 -3.38
CA LYS A 125 5.36 -12.94 -2.48
C LYS A 125 6.41 -11.89 -2.13
N PRO A 126 6.67 -11.61 -0.83
CA PRO A 126 7.65 -10.61 -0.42
C PRO A 126 9.05 -10.98 -0.88
N ALA A 127 9.77 -10.01 -1.47
CA ALA A 127 11.17 -10.17 -1.81
C ALA A 127 12.04 -10.27 -0.54
N LYS A 128 13.07 -11.12 -0.59
CA LYS A 128 13.98 -11.36 0.54
C LYS A 128 15.41 -11.00 0.17
N LEU A 129 16.12 -10.44 1.14
CA LEU A 129 17.57 -10.32 1.14
C LEU A 129 18.13 -11.48 1.93
N CYS A 130 18.69 -12.46 1.24
CA CYS A 130 19.37 -13.60 1.83
C CYS A 130 20.87 -13.44 1.53
N PRO A 131 21.74 -13.33 2.57
CA PRO A 131 23.17 -13.42 2.37
C PRO A 131 23.55 -14.75 1.73
N GLU A 132 24.63 -14.77 0.95
CA GLU A 132 25.19 -16.02 0.46
C GLU A 132 25.54 -16.93 1.63
N GLU A 133 25.24 -18.23 1.50
CA GLU A 133 25.54 -19.26 2.51
C GLU A 133 24.87 -19.04 3.89
N SER A 134 23.73 -18.34 3.94
CA SER A 134 22.97 -18.15 5.18
C SER A 134 21.46 -18.36 5.00
N ASP A 135 20.86 -19.06 5.96
CA ASP A 135 19.39 -19.22 6.06
C ASP A 135 18.71 -17.97 6.65
N HIS A 136 19.48 -16.96 7.06
CA HIS A 136 18.96 -15.72 7.66
C HIS A 136 18.54 -14.71 6.60
N CYS A 137 17.39 -14.98 5.98
CA CYS A 137 16.74 -14.04 5.07
C CYS A 137 15.98 -12.95 5.82
N LYS A 138 16.06 -11.70 5.35
CA LYS A 138 15.22 -10.59 5.82
C LYS A 138 14.36 -10.01 4.69
N LEU A 139 13.29 -9.31 5.05
CA LEU A 139 12.47 -8.61 4.07
C LEU A 139 13.28 -7.54 3.32
N ASP A 140 13.17 -7.49 1.99
CA ASP A 140 13.67 -6.35 1.20
C ASP A 140 12.61 -5.23 1.20
N GLU A 141 12.59 -4.41 2.25
CA GLU A 141 11.59 -3.34 2.43
C GLU A 141 11.53 -2.34 1.26
N ARG A 142 12.66 -2.15 0.56
CA ARG A 142 12.74 -1.27 -0.61
C ARG A 142 11.83 -1.77 -1.74
N LYS A 143 11.77 -3.09 -1.93
CA LYS A 143 10.94 -3.78 -2.93
C LYS A 143 9.58 -4.24 -2.39
N TYR A 144 9.32 -4.03 -1.10
CA TYR A 144 8.08 -4.46 -0.49
C TYR A 144 6.92 -3.53 -0.92
N GLU A 145 5.89 -4.15 -1.48
CA GLU A 145 4.68 -3.51 -1.99
C GLU A 145 3.42 -4.34 -1.62
N GLY A 146 3.57 -5.32 -0.74
CA GLY A 146 2.51 -6.20 -0.27
C GLY A 146 1.61 -5.55 0.77
N PRO A 147 0.75 -6.35 1.44
CA PRO A 147 -0.14 -5.87 2.49
C PRO A 147 0.58 -5.12 3.62
N LEU A 148 -0.09 -4.13 4.20
CA LEU A 148 0.44 -3.26 5.25
C LEU A 148 -0.42 -3.39 6.51
N PHE A 149 0.17 -3.76 7.64
CA PHE A 149 -0.54 -3.82 8.90
C PHE A 149 -0.37 -2.51 9.67
N ILE A 150 -1.42 -1.67 9.69
CA ILE A 150 -1.38 -0.32 10.25
C ILE A 150 -2.50 -0.19 11.28
N LYS A 151 -2.16 0.22 12.51
CA LYS A 151 -3.15 0.47 13.59
C LYS A 151 -4.14 -0.69 13.79
N LYS A 152 -3.66 -1.94 13.72
CA LYS A 152 -4.44 -3.20 13.83
C LYS A 152 -5.35 -3.50 12.63
N THR A 153 -5.19 -2.81 11.51
CA THR A 153 -5.91 -3.05 10.27
C THR A 153 -4.94 -3.53 9.20
N LEU A 154 -5.27 -4.65 8.56
CA LEU A 154 -4.53 -5.11 7.38
C LEU A 154 -5.07 -4.40 6.13
N TYR A 155 -4.23 -3.54 5.57
CA TYR A 155 -4.47 -2.86 4.30
C TYR A 155 -3.87 -3.69 3.16
N VAL A 156 -4.65 -3.93 2.11
CA VAL A 156 -4.26 -4.79 1.00
C VAL A 156 -4.23 -4.04 -0.33
N PRO A 157 -3.25 -4.31 -1.20
CA PRO A 157 -3.13 -3.65 -2.49
C PRO A 157 -4.30 -4.05 -3.41
N VAL A 158 -5.03 -3.05 -3.91
CA VAL A 158 -6.29 -3.25 -4.65
C VAL A 158 -6.11 -4.10 -5.91
N ARG A 159 -5.02 -3.90 -6.66
CA ARG A 159 -4.74 -4.65 -7.90
C ARG A 159 -4.44 -6.12 -7.65
N ASP A 160 -3.66 -6.42 -6.61
CA ASP A 160 -3.31 -7.79 -6.26
C ASP A 160 -4.56 -8.52 -5.77
N MET A 161 -5.37 -7.87 -4.93
CA MET A 161 -6.65 -8.45 -4.49
C MET A 161 -7.65 -8.64 -5.62
N ALA A 162 -7.71 -7.75 -6.60
CA ALA A 162 -8.53 -7.96 -7.79
C ALA A 162 -8.11 -9.23 -8.55
N THR A 163 -6.81 -9.51 -8.59
CA THR A 163 -6.28 -10.73 -9.23
C THR A 163 -6.57 -11.97 -8.38
N ALA A 164 -6.34 -11.88 -7.07
CA ALA A 164 -6.57 -12.96 -6.11
C ALA A 164 -8.03 -13.40 -6.06
N LEU A 165 -8.96 -12.45 -6.00
CA LEU A 165 -10.40 -12.68 -5.91
C LEU A 165 -11.06 -12.85 -7.30
N ASN A 166 -10.27 -12.87 -8.37
CA ASN A 166 -10.74 -12.98 -9.77
C ASN A 166 -11.80 -11.91 -10.15
N LEU A 167 -11.52 -10.66 -9.81
CA LEU A 167 -12.40 -9.52 -10.07
C LEU A 167 -12.07 -8.84 -11.39
N LYS A 168 -13.04 -8.10 -11.91
CA LYS A 168 -12.82 -7.08 -12.92
C LYS A 168 -12.41 -5.79 -12.21
N LEU A 169 -11.31 -5.19 -12.65
CA LEU A 169 -10.80 -3.91 -12.15
C LEU A 169 -10.88 -2.89 -13.30
N THR A 170 -11.60 -1.81 -13.06
CA THR A 170 -11.70 -0.66 -13.97
C THR A 170 -11.10 0.55 -13.29
N VAL A 171 -10.18 1.25 -13.97
CA VAL A 171 -9.59 2.50 -13.47
C VAL A 171 -10.01 3.62 -14.40
N THR A 172 -10.57 4.69 -13.84
CA THR A 172 -11.00 5.87 -14.58
C THR A 172 -10.34 7.10 -13.99
N GLN A 173 -9.70 7.91 -14.83
CA GLN A 173 -9.22 9.22 -14.43
C GLN A 173 -10.41 10.17 -14.32
N THR A 174 -10.50 10.88 -13.20
CA THR A 174 -11.53 11.86 -12.91
C THR A 174 -10.88 13.22 -12.64
N GLN A 175 -11.70 14.28 -12.55
CA GLN A 175 -11.23 15.61 -12.15
C GLN A 175 -10.67 15.65 -10.72
N LYS A 176 -11.04 14.69 -9.86
CA LYS A 176 -10.63 14.60 -8.46
C LYS A 176 -9.53 13.56 -8.20
N GLY A 177 -8.98 12.93 -9.24
CA GLY A 177 -8.01 11.84 -9.09
C GLY A 177 -8.47 10.56 -9.80
N ARG A 178 -8.10 9.39 -9.30
CA ARG A 178 -8.40 8.09 -9.93
C ARG A 178 -9.53 7.37 -9.20
N SER A 179 -10.56 6.95 -9.95
CA SER A 179 -11.57 6.04 -9.44
C SER A 179 -11.26 4.61 -9.84
N ILE A 180 -11.24 3.69 -8.86
CA ILE A 180 -11.07 2.25 -9.06
C ILE A 180 -12.41 1.57 -8.76
N HIS A 181 -12.93 0.82 -9.73
CA HIS A 181 -14.13 0.00 -9.57
C HIS A 181 -13.78 -1.48 -9.65
N LEU A 182 -14.13 -2.22 -8.60
CA LEU A 182 -14.03 -3.67 -8.52
C LEU A 182 -15.42 -4.29 -8.65
N SER A 183 -15.56 -5.25 -9.56
CA SER A 183 -16.79 -6.04 -9.70
C SER A 183 -16.48 -7.51 -9.91
N LYS A 184 -17.45 -8.39 -9.67
CA LYS A 184 -17.36 -9.79 -10.11
C LYS A 184 -17.21 -9.82 -11.65
N ARG A 185 -16.50 -10.82 -12.15
CA ARG A 185 -16.37 -11.09 -13.58
C ARG A 185 -17.62 -11.74 -14.14
#